data_AF-A0A543EJF4-F1
#
_entry.id   AF-A0A543EJF4-F1
#
_cell.length_a   1.000
_cell.length_b   1.000
_cell.length_c   1.000
_cell.angle_alpha   90.00
_cell.angle_beta   90.00
_cell.angle_gamma   90.00
#
_symmetry.space_group_name_H-M   'P 1'
#
loop_
_entity.id
_entity.type
_entity.pdbx_description
1 polymer ?
#
loop_
_entity_poly.entity_id
_entity_poly.type
_entity_poly.pdbx_seq_one_letter_code
_entity_poly.pdbx_strand_id
1 'polypeptide(L)'
;MKKTITFFTILLSIVYIQAQENIDLLTYENTQDINFFNTVKNGTQVKEYITTSKNSVKVGDTLILGSPTSEELNTRTYSGSYGNKARGGISQSRSTSKKTYEFIQMGRPAGFGSIMSAMGGEAQNMADNSFKNTKVIVREIKTYHRGSKNKPLYVVMVLGEINDRAFGINKYLSVMDTELGIESGEILLKNRKMTRDEAIAKLKEAKELVEIDMMSKEKFEELKKELAPIINNNN
;
A
#
# COMPACT_ATOMS: atom_id res chain seq x y z
N MET A 1 -6.91 -0.48 -46.89
CA MET A 1 -7.02 0.18 -45.58
C MET A 1 -7.57 -0.72 -44.46
N LYS A 2 -8.72 -1.40 -44.60
CA LYS A 2 -9.23 -2.27 -43.51
C LYS A 2 -8.23 -3.38 -43.13
N LYS A 3 -7.72 -4.16 -44.10
CA LYS A 3 -6.75 -5.26 -43.86
C LYS A 3 -5.42 -4.80 -43.24
N THR A 4 -4.93 -3.61 -43.59
CA THR A 4 -3.68 -3.04 -43.03
C THR A 4 -3.88 -2.55 -41.60
N ILE A 5 -5.05 -1.98 -41.27
CA ILE A 5 -5.40 -1.61 -39.89
C ILE A 5 -5.56 -2.87 -39.03
N THR A 6 -6.23 -3.91 -39.54
CA THR A 6 -6.40 -5.18 -38.80
C THR A 6 -5.05 -5.85 -38.53
N PHE A 7 -4.14 -5.86 -39.51
CA PHE A 7 -2.80 -6.40 -39.34
C PHE A 7 -1.99 -5.61 -38.30
N PHE A 8 -2.06 -4.28 -38.31
CA PHE A 8 -1.42 -3.45 -37.29
C PHE A 8 -1.99 -3.71 -35.89
N THR A 9 -3.31 -3.86 -35.74
CA THR A 9 -3.90 -4.17 -34.43
C THR A 9 -3.49 -5.55 -33.90
N ILE A 10 -3.38 -6.55 -34.79
CA ILE A 10 -2.93 -7.90 -34.41
C ILE A 10 -1.45 -7.87 -34.03
N LEU A 11 -0.61 -7.20 -34.83
CA LEU A 11 0.81 -7.06 -34.54
C LEU A 11 1.04 -6.34 -33.20
N LEU A 12 0.30 -5.25 -32.94
CA LEU A 12 0.35 -4.55 -31.65
C LEU A 12 -0.01 -5.49 -30.50
N SER A 13 -1.08 -6.28 -30.64
CA SER A 13 -1.54 -7.20 -29.59
C SER A 13 -0.53 -8.29 -29.24
N ILE A 14 0.22 -8.81 -30.22
CA ILE A 14 1.25 -9.84 -30.00
C ILE A 14 2.45 -9.27 -29.24
N VAL A 15 2.85 -8.02 -29.54
CA VAL A 15 3.95 -7.34 -28.84
C VAL A 15 3.57 -7.05 -27.38
N TYR A 16 2.31 -6.71 -27.10
CA TYR A 16 1.82 -6.52 -25.73
C TYR A 16 1.89 -7.80 -24.88
N ILE A 17 1.55 -8.96 -25.46
CA ILE A 17 1.56 -10.25 -24.72
C ILE A 17 2.98 -10.68 -24.36
N GLN A 18 3.94 -10.47 -25.27
CA GLN A 18 5.35 -10.84 -25.06
C GLN A 18 6.12 -9.88 -24.13
N ALA A 19 5.54 -8.71 -23.82
CA ALA A 19 6.18 -7.70 -22.97
C ALA A 19 5.89 -7.88 -21.47
N GLN A 20 4.91 -8.73 -21.10
CA GLN A 20 4.46 -8.89 -19.72
C GLN A 20 5.35 -9.92 -18.99
N GLU A 21 6.42 -9.45 -18.35
CA GLU A 21 7.20 -10.28 -17.43
C GLU A 21 6.37 -10.58 -16.17
N ASN A 22 6.38 -11.84 -15.76
CA ASN A 22 5.75 -12.33 -14.54
C ASN A 22 6.83 -12.93 -13.65
N ILE A 23 6.88 -12.50 -12.39
CA ILE A 23 7.77 -13.04 -11.36
C ILE A 23 6.92 -13.89 -10.41
N ASP A 24 7.30 -15.15 -10.22
CA ASP A 24 6.55 -16.04 -9.33
C ASP A 24 6.74 -15.66 -7.86
N LEU A 25 7.99 -15.39 -7.45
CA LEU A 25 8.34 -15.03 -6.09
C LEU A 25 9.30 -13.84 -6.08
N LEU A 26 8.96 -12.80 -5.31
CA LEU A 26 9.79 -11.64 -5.07
C LEU A 26 10.01 -11.44 -3.57
N THR A 27 11.24 -11.18 -3.15
CA THR A 27 11.56 -10.83 -1.76
C THR A 27 11.90 -9.35 -1.66
N TYR A 28 11.73 -8.76 -0.47
CA TYR A 28 12.20 -7.40 -0.21
C TYR A 28 13.70 -7.23 -0.55
N GLU A 29 14.54 -8.20 -0.19
CA GLU A 29 15.98 -8.18 -0.50
C GLU A 29 16.25 -8.06 -2.01
N ASN A 30 15.51 -8.80 -2.85
CA ASN A 30 15.61 -8.70 -4.30
C ASN A 30 15.24 -7.30 -4.81
N THR A 31 14.31 -6.61 -4.16
CA THR A 31 13.94 -5.24 -4.56
C THR A 31 15.05 -4.21 -4.33
N GLN A 32 15.96 -4.51 -3.40
CA GLN A 32 17.08 -3.65 -3.03
C GLN A 32 18.40 -4.06 -3.69
N ASP A 33 18.52 -5.27 -4.23
CA ASP A 33 19.72 -5.74 -4.96
C ASP A 33 19.79 -5.15 -6.38
N ILE A 34 20.84 -4.36 -6.62
CA ILE A 34 21.11 -3.71 -7.91
C ILE A 34 21.23 -4.68 -9.09
N ASN A 35 21.76 -5.87 -8.86
CA ASN A 35 21.93 -6.87 -9.93
C ASN A 35 20.58 -7.45 -10.33
N PHE A 36 19.68 -7.61 -9.36
CA PHE A 36 18.33 -8.07 -9.60
C PHE A 36 17.45 -6.97 -10.17
N PHE A 37 17.29 -5.85 -9.46
CA PHE A 37 16.26 -4.88 -9.80
C PHE A 37 16.46 -4.23 -11.17
N ASN A 38 17.70 -4.04 -11.63
CA ASN A 38 17.99 -3.48 -12.96
C ASN A 38 17.50 -4.37 -14.11
N THR A 39 17.26 -5.66 -13.87
CA THR A 39 16.74 -6.57 -14.90
C THR A 39 15.22 -6.48 -15.04
N VAL A 40 14.53 -6.05 -13.98
CA VAL A 40 13.07 -6.00 -13.91
C VAL A 40 12.55 -4.76 -14.64
N LYS A 41 11.40 -4.88 -15.30
CA LYS A 41 10.70 -3.74 -15.92
C LYS A 41 9.65 -3.14 -14.98
N ASN A 42 9.31 -1.88 -15.21
CA ASN A 42 8.17 -1.24 -14.53
C ASN A 42 6.86 -1.96 -14.86
N GLY A 43 6.03 -2.19 -13.84
CA GLY A 43 4.72 -2.84 -13.99
C GLY A 43 4.77 -4.35 -14.12
N THR A 44 5.94 -4.98 -13.95
CA THR A 44 6.11 -6.44 -13.88
C THR A 44 5.19 -7.00 -12.79
N GLN A 45 4.45 -8.07 -13.12
CA GLN A 45 3.51 -8.69 -12.18
C GLN A 45 4.22 -9.68 -11.28
N VAL A 46 3.79 -9.73 -10.02
CA VAL A 46 4.32 -10.64 -9.00
C VAL A 46 3.18 -11.51 -8.47
N LYS A 47 3.41 -12.82 -8.34
CA LYS A 47 2.39 -13.73 -7.76
C LYS A 47 2.46 -13.77 -6.24
N GLU A 48 3.67 -13.85 -5.69
CA GLU A 48 3.96 -13.90 -4.26
C GLU A 48 5.07 -12.92 -3.90
N TYR A 49 4.82 -12.11 -2.86
CA TYR A 49 5.79 -11.16 -2.33
C TYR A 49 6.10 -11.44 -0.87
N ILE A 50 7.39 -11.51 -0.53
CA ILE A 50 7.88 -11.66 0.85
C ILE A 50 8.37 -10.30 1.33
N THR A 51 7.70 -9.77 2.36
CA THR A 51 7.98 -8.46 2.96
C THR A 51 9.27 -8.47 3.77
N THR A 52 9.73 -7.29 4.20
CA THR A 52 10.88 -7.15 5.13
C THR A 52 10.67 -7.95 6.42
N SER A 53 9.42 -7.99 6.91
CA SER A 53 9.00 -8.77 8.09
C SER A 53 8.78 -10.27 7.80
N LYS A 54 9.24 -10.76 6.64
CA LYS A 54 9.16 -12.18 6.19
C LYS A 54 7.74 -12.72 6.09
N ASN A 55 6.78 -11.82 5.94
CA ASN A 55 5.39 -12.17 5.67
C ASN A 55 5.22 -12.40 4.19
N SER A 56 4.52 -13.47 3.83
CA SER A 56 4.12 -13.73 2.45
C SER A 56 2.80 -13.03 2.18
N VAL A 57 2.71 -12.34 1.05
CA VAL A 57 1.48 -11.80 0.48
C VAL A 57 1.31 -12.32 -0.94
N LYS A 58 0.19 -13.00 -1.19
CA LYS A 58 -0.14 -13.61 -2.48
C LYS A 58 -1.32 -12.91 -3.13
N VAL A 59 -1.36 -12.97 -4.46
CA VAL A 59 -2.58 -12.64 -5.19
C VAL A 59 -3.71 -13.58 -4.72
N GLY A 60 -4.83 -12.99 -4.30
CA GLY A 60 -5.97 -13.68 -3.70
C GLY A 60 -6.03 -13.60 -2.17
N ASP A 61 -4.94 -13.16 -1.50
CA ASP A 61 -4.95 -13.02 -0.05
C ASP A 61 -5.91 -11.91 0.41
N THR A 62 -6.48 -12.10 1.60
CA THR A 62 -7.32 -11.10 2.24
C THR A 62 -6.51 -10.27 3.23
N LEU A 63 -6.58 -8.96 3.09
CA LEU A 63 -5.97 -7.95 3.96
C LEU A 63 -7.05 -7.13 4.66
N ILE A 64 -6.65 -6.36 5.68
CA ILE A 64 -7.52 -5.40 6.36
C ILE A 64 -6.90 -4.02 6.23
N LEU A 65 -7.71 -3.03 5.87
CA LEU A 65 -7.28 -1.62 5.88
C LEU A 65 -7.28 -1.11 7.32
N GLY A 66 -6.13 -0.64 7.79
CA GLY A 66 -5.94 -0.11 9.13
C GLY A 66 -6.38 1.36 9.23
N SER A 67 -5.69 2.14 10.07
CA SER A 67 -6.04 3.55 10.25
C SER A 67 -5.31 4.44 9.25
N PRO A 68 -5.94 5.49 8.71
CA PRO A 68 -5.24 6.48 7.89
C PRO A 68 -4.16 7.20 8.70
N THR A 69 -3.00 7.47 8.09
CA THR A 69 -1.89 8.19 8.74
C THR A 69 -1.72 9.64 8.29
N SER A 70 -2.44 10.07 7.25
CA SER A 70 -2.34 11.42 6.71
C SER A 70 -3.63 12.23 6.90
N GLU A 71 -3.53 13.52 6.59
CA GLU A 71 -4.63 14.46 6.68
C GLU A 71 -4.58 15.49 5.54
N GLU A 72 -5.63 15.52 4.73
CA GLU A 72 -5.80 16.50 3.67
C GLU A 72 -6.53 17.75 4.18
N LEU A 73 -5.95 18.92 3.87
CA LEU A 73 -6.52 20.22 4.22
C LEU A 73 -7.08 20.90 2.97
N ASN A 74 -8.38 21.18 2.96
CA ASN A 74 -9.00 22.00 1.93
C ASN A 74 -9.31 23.39 2.51
N THR A 75 -8.64 24.42 2.00
CA THR A 75 -8.82 25.80 2.44
C THR A 75 -9.50 26.62 1.35
N ARG A 76 -10.68 27.16 1.68
CA ARG A 76 -11.40 28.10 0.82
C ARG A 76 -11.17 29.50 1.34
N THR A 77 -10.51 30.34 0.55
CA THR A 77 -10.24 31.75 0.86
C THR A 77 -11.17 32.64 0.05
N TYR A 78 -11.98 33.43 0.74
CA TYR A 78 -12.80 34.49 0.15
C TYR A 78 -12.12 35.82 0.41
N SER A 79 -11.65 36.47 -0.66
CA SER A 79 -11.01 37.77 -0.60
C SER A 79 -11.94 38.86 -1.12
N GLY A 80 -12.14 39.91 -0.32
CA GLY A 80 -12.83 41.13 -0.70
C GLY A 80 -11.83 42.29 -0.74
N SER A 81 -11.82 43.04 -1.84
CA SER A 81 -10.97 44.22 -1.99
C SER A 81 -11.82 45.48 -2.04
N TYR A 82 -11.47 46.48 -1.23
CA TYR A 82 -12.17 47.77 -1.20
C TYR A 82 -11.21 48.91 -1.61
N GLY A 83 -11.67 49.80 -2.52
CA GLY A 83 -11.00 51.05 -2.89
C GLY A 83 -10.26 51.06 -4.25
N ASN A 84 -10.26 52.21 -4.95
CA ASN A 84 -9.67 52.38 -6.29
C ASN A 84 -8.22 52.93 -6.30
N LYS A 85 -7.72 53.50 -5.20
CA LYS A 85 -6.39 54.17 -5.16
C LYS A 85 -5.43 53.63 -4.09
N ALA A 86 -5.93 52.89 -3.09
CA ALA A 86 -5.15 52.09 -2.14
C ALA A 86 -6.01 50.89 -1.74
N ARG A 87 -5.72 49.69 -2.27
CA ARG A 87 -6.52 48.48 -2.04
C ARG A 87 -6.13 47.85 -0.71
N GLY A 88 -7.00 47.97 0.29
CA GLY A 88 -7.00 47.07 1.45
C GLY A 88 -7.78 45.80 1.10
N GLY A 89 -7.18 44.64 1.33
CA GLY A 89 -7.84 43.34 1.14
C GLY A 89 -8.13 42.69 2.48
N ILE A 90 -9.39 42.32 2.73
CA ILE A 90 -9.73 41.39 3.79
C ILE A 90 -9.92 40.01 3.16
N SER A 91 -9.29 39.00 3.72
CA SER A 91 -9.48 37.62 3.28
C SER A 91 -9.96 36.79 4.47
N GLN A 92 -11.06 36.06 4.30
CA GLN A 92 -11.48 35.04 5.24
C GLN A 92 -11.24 33.67 4.65
N SER A 93 -10.49 32.85 5.36
CA SER A 93 -10.18 31.49 4.96
C SER A 93 -10.87 30.51 5.89
N ARG A 94 -11.59 29.53 5.32
CA ARG A 94 -12.13 28.38 6.06
C ARG A 94 -11.42 27.13 5.59
N SER A 95 -10.76 26.44 6.52
CA SER A 95 -10.09 25.18 6.28
C SER A 95 -10.93 24.02 6.82
N THR A 96 -11.09 22.97 6.02
CA THR A 96 -11.68 21.69 6.44
C THR A 96 -10.61 20.62 6.34
N SER A 97 -10.51 19.80 7.37
CA SER A 97 -9.50 18.75 7.48
C SER A 97 -10.14 17.38 7.32
N LYS A 98 -9.52 16.50 6.52
CA LYS A 98 -10.02 15.15 6.24
C LYS A 98 -8.91 14.13 6.42
N LYS A 99 -9.13 13.13 7.29
CA LYS A 99 -8.19 12.02 7.47
C LYS A 99 -8.16 11.11 6.24
N THR A 100 -6.98 10.90 5.69
CA THR A 100 -6.75 10.13 4.47
C THR A 100 -5.56 9.20 4.63
N TYR A 101 -5.53 8.15 3.82
CA TYR A 101 -4.39 7.25 3.79
C TYR A 101 -3.22 7.90 3.05
N GLU A 102 -2.00 7.66 3.50
CA GLU A 102 -0.77 8.15 2.88
C GLU A 102 -0.29 7.25 1.73
N PHE A 103 -0.47 5.93 1.88
CA PHE A 103 0.04 4.96 0.92
C PHE A 103 -1.07 4.31 0.10
N ILE A 104 -2.34 4.56 0.43
CA ILE A 104 -3.50 3.97 -0.27
C ILE A 104 -4.21 5.05 -1.09
N GLN A 105 -4.18 4.88 -2.41
CA GLN A 105 -4.90 5.74 -3.34
C GLN A 105 -6.15 5.08 -3.92
N MET A 106 -7.08 5.91 -4.35
CA MET A 106 -8.28 5.49 -5.06
C MET A 106 -7.96 5.15 -6.52
N GLY A 107 -8.42 3.99 -6.98
CA GLY A 107 -8.22 3.53 -8.35
C GLY A 107 -6.93 2.73 -8.57
N ARG A 108 -6.53 2.60 -9.84
CA ARG A 108 -5.30 1.91 -10.26
C ARG A 108 -4.17 2.92 -10.47
N PRO A 109 -2.89 2.56 -10.29
CA PRO A 109 -1.77 3.52 -10.35
C PRO A 109 -1.60 4.19 -11.71
N ALA A 110 -1.80 3.44 -12.79
CA ALA A 110 -1.83 3.92 -14.17
C ALA A 110 -3.24 3.81 -14.77
N GLY A 111 -4.27 4.00 -13.95
CA GLY A 111 -5.66 4.01 -14.40
C GLY A 111 -6.03 5.35 -15.05
N PHE A 112 -7.11 5.35 -15.83
CA PHE A 112 -7.61 6.56 -16.47
C PHE A 112 -7.79 7.73 -15.48
N GLY A 113 -8.31 7.45 -14.28
CA GLY A 113 -8.49 8.44 -13.23
C GLY A 113 -7.18 9.05 -12.71
N SER A 114 -6.15 8.24 -12.45
CA SER A 114 -4.87 8.75 -11.95
C SER A 114 -4.12 9.57 -13.00
N ILE A 115 -4.24 9.19 -14.28
CA ILE A 115 -3.67 9.93 -15.41
C ILE A 115 -4.38 11.28 -15.58
N MET A 116 -5.71 11.31 -15.53
CA MET A 116 -6.48 12.55 -15.65
C MET A 116 -6.19 13.54 -14.52
N SER A 117 -6.12 13.07 -13.27
CA SER A 117 -5.73 13.91 -12.13
C SER A 117 -4.32 14.50 -12.32
N ALA A 118 -3.35 13.67 -12.71
CA ALA A 118 -1.98 14.13 -12.96
C ALA A 118 -1.90 15.14 -14.12
N MET A 119 -2.66 14.95 -15.20
CA MET A 119 -2.73 15.89 -16.33
C MET A 119 -3.43 17.20 -15.97
N GLY A 120 -4.40 17.16 -15.05
CA GLY A 120 -5.07 18.34 -14.52
C GLY A 120 -4.27 19.12 -13.49
N GLY A 121 -3.07 18.64 -13.12
CA GLY A 121 -2.26 19.24 -12.05
C GLY A 121 -2.83 19.03 -10.64
N GLU A 122 -3.81 18.12 -10.50
CA GLU A 122 -4.41 17.79 -9.22
C GLU A 122 -3.67 16.62 -8.55
N ALA A 123 -3.63 16.65 -7.22
CA ALA A 123 -3.07 15.54 -6.45
C ALA A 123 -3.86 14.25 -6.69
N GLN A 124 -3.20 13.10 -6.52
CA GLN A 124 -3.88 11.81 -6.58
C GLN A 124 -4.92 11.73 -5.47
N ASN A 125 -6.10 11.21 -5.80
CA ASN A 125 -7.18 11.04 -4.83
C ASN A 125 -6.84 9.90 -3.87
N MET A 126 -6.52 10.23 -2.62
CA MET A 126 -6.20 9.25 -1.59
C MET A 126 -7.47 8.58 -1.05
N ALA A 127 -7.33 7.35 -0.55
CA ALA A 127 -8.41 6.69 0.17
C ALA A 127 -8.70 7.46 1.46
N ASP A 128 -9.95 7.47 1.92
CA ASP A 128 -10.33 8.17 3.14
C ASP A 128 -10.66 7.24 4.30
N ASN A 129 -10.77 7.82 5.50
CA ASN A 129 -11.06 7.09 6.73
C ASN A 129 -12.34 6.22 6.69
N SER A 130 -13.24 6.39 5.72
CA SER A 130 -14.43 5.52 5.61
C SER A 130 -14.07 4.06 5.30
N PHE A 131 -12.88 3.81 4.76
CA PHE A 131 -12.40 2.46 4.44
C PHE A 131 -11.68 1.77 5.61
N LYS A 132 -11.56 2.42 6.76
CA LYS A 132 -10.95 1.81 7.95
C LYS A 132 -11.66 0.53 8.36
N ASN A 133 -10.88 -0.49 8.74
CA ASN A 133 -11.31 -1.82 9.12
C ASN A 133 -12.06 -2.61 8.02
N THR A 134 -11.99 -2.17 6.76
CA THR A 134 -12.58 -2.93 5.66
C THR A 134 -11.65 -4.08 5.26
N LYS A 135 -12.26 -5.22 4.91
CA LYS A 135 -11.54 -6.39 4.39
C LYS A 135 -11.46 -6.27 2.88
N VAL A 136 -10.27 -6.50 2.34
CA VAL A 136 -9.96 -6.33 0.91
C VAL A 136 -9.17 -7.54 0.42
N ILE A 137 -9.22 -7.80 -0.88
CA ILE A 137 -8.52 -8.90 -1.54
C ILE A 137 -7.40 -8.33 -2.41
N VAL A 138 -6.21 -8.93 -2.34
CA VAL A 138 -5.11 -8.63 -3.25
C VAL A 138 -5.46 -9.14 -4.64
N ARG A 139 -5.66 -8.23 -5.60
CA ARG A 139 -5.99 -8.58 -6.98
C ARG A 139 -4.76 -8.68 -7.86
N GLU A 140 -3.82 -7.77 -7.68
CA GLU A 140 -2.57 -7.74 -8.45
C GLU A 140 -1.45 -7.21 -7.56
N ILE A 141 -0.25 -7.73 -7.75
CA ILE A 141 0.98 -7.19 -7.17
C ILE A 141 1.87 -6.79 -8.34
N LYS A 142 2.42 -5.58 -8.32
CA LYS A 142 3.28 -5.04 -9.37
C LYS A 142 4.49 -4.37 -8.78
N THR A 143 5.60 -4.39 -9.50
CA THR A 143 6.82 -3.68 -9.11
C THR A 143 7.08 -2.49 -10.00
N TYR A 144 7.60 -1.42 -9.41
CA TYR A 144 7.98 -0.22 -10.12
C TYR A 144 9.30 0.29 -9.57
N HIS A 145 10.11 0.92 -10.40
CA HIS A 145 11.30 1.64 -9.98
C HIS A 145 10.92 3.00 -9.41
N ARG A 146 11.61 3.45 -8.36
CA ARG A 146 11.43 4.78 -7.78
C ARG A 146 11.97 5.91 -8.69
N GLY A 147 11.33 6.12 -9.83
CA GLY A 147 11.67 7.16 -10.81
C GLY A 147 12.47 6.64 -12.00
N SER A 148 13.72 6.21 -11.79
CA SER A 148 14.59 5.69 -12.87
C SER A 148 14.95 4.22 -12.66
N LYS A 149 15.27 3.53 -13.75
CA LYS A 149 15.59 2.09 -13.77
C LYS A 149 16.75 1.70 -12.83
N ASN A 150 17.65 2.64 -12.54
CA ASN A 150 18.82 2.42 -11.66
C ASN A 150 18.50 2.57 -10.16
N LYS A 151 17.23 2.76 -9.81
CA LYS A 151 16.79 2.86 -8.42
C LYS A 151 16.06 1.59 -7.98
N PRO A 152 16.05 1.30 -6.67
CA PRO A 152 15.36 0.15 -6.11
C PRO A 152 13.90 0.06 -6.54
N LEU A 153 13.39 -1.16 -6.56
CA LEU A 153 11.99 -1.42 -6.81
C LEU A 153 11.18 -1.13 -5.55
N TYR A 154 9.95 -0.68 -5.76
CA TYR A 154 8.91 -0.65 -4.75
C TYR A 154 7.72 -1.47 -5.25
N VAL A 155 6.99 -2.05 -4.31
CA VAL A 155 5.89 -2.97 -4.59
C VAL A 155 4.57 -2.23 -4.42
N VAL A 156 3.73 -2.32 -5.45
CA VAL A 156 2.38 -1.77 -5.49
C VAL A 156 1.38 -2.92 -5.49
N MET A 157 0.45 -2.89 -4.54
CA MET A 157 -0.67 -3.84 -4.50
C MET A 157 -1.95 -3.18 -4.98
N VAL A 158 -2.62 -3.79 -5.95
CA VAL A 158 -3.98 -3.42 -6.34
C VAL A 158 -4.95 -4.27 -5.53
N LEU A 159 -5.81 -3.58 -4.79
CA LEU A 159 -6.79 -4.17 -3.90
C LEU A 159 -8.19 -4.08 -4.50
N GLY A 160 -8.95 -5.15 -4.35
CA GLY A 160 -10.37 -5.21 -4.69
C GLY A 160 -11.22 -5.47 -3.45
N GLU A 161 -12.51 -5.14 -3.53
CA GLU A 161 -13.47 -5.54 -2.51
C GLU A 161 -13.76 -7.05 -2.61
N ILE A 162 -14.15 -7.67 -1.50
CA ILE A 162 -14.40 -9.12 -1.44
C ILE A 162 -15.52 -9.54 -2.40
N ASN A 163 -16.60 -8.77 -2.45
CA ASN A 163 -17.75 -9.02 -3.32
C ASN A 163 -17.60 -8.36 -4.71
N ASP A 164 -16.38 -7.95 -5.08
CA ASP A 164 -16.04 -7.28 -6.34
C ASP A 164 -16.83 -5.97 -6.60
N ARG A 165 -17.36 -5.33 -5.54
CA ARG A 165 -17.98 -4.01 -5.62
C ARG A 165 -16.92 -2.91 -5.75
N ALA A 166 -17.38 -1.73 -6.15
CA ALA A 166 -16.53 -0.55 -6.21
C ALA A 166 -16.36 0.13 -4.84
N PHE A 167 -15.18 0.69 -4.62
CA PHE A 167 -14.88 1.65 -3.56
C PHE A 167 -15.31 3.04 -4.03
N GLY A 168 -16.59 3.36 -3.82
CA GLY A 168 -17.20 4.58 -4.36
C GLY A 168 -17.22 4.54 -5.89
N ILE A 169 -16.57 5.51 -6.54
CA ILE A 169 -16.48 5.59 -8.02
C ILE A 169 -15.40 4.68 -8.62
N ASN A 170 -14.46 4.19 -7.80
CA ASN A 170 -13.31 3.41 -8.27
C ASN A 170 -13.48 1.94 -7.92
N LYS A 171 -13.27 1.03 -8.89
CA LYS A 171 -13.36 -0.42 -8.63
C LYS A 171 -12.26 -0.95 -7.71
N TYR A 172 -11.10 -0.31 -7.70
CA TYR A 172 -9.91 -0.77 -7.01
C TYR A 172 -9.33 0.32 -6.12
N LEU A 173 -8.55 -0.10 -5.13
CA LEU A 173 -7.60 0.74 -4.40
C LEU A 173 -6.18 0.31 -4.78
N SER A 174 -5.21 1.19 -4.63
CA SER A 174 -3.80 0.84 -4.84
C SER A 174 -2.96 1.25 -3.66
N VAL A 175 -2.22 0.31 -3.09
CA VAL A 175 -1.19 0.56 -2.09
C VAL A 175 0.08 0.90 -2.85
N MET A 176 0.47 2.17 -2.83
CA MET A 176 1.58 2.70 -3.62
C MET A 176 2.95 2.29 -3.09
N ASP A 177 3.08 2.06 -1.79
CA ASP A 177 4.27 1.45 -1.22
C ASP A 177 3.83 0.41 -0.19
N THR A 178 4.00 -0.87 -0.54
CA THR A 178 3.51 -1.98 0.28
C THR A 178 4.25 -2.09 1.61
N GLU A 179 5.57 -1.83 1.62
CA GLU A 179 6.34 -1.91 2.86
C GLU A 179 5.94 -0.79 3.82
N LEU A 180 5.90 0.45 3.32
CA LEU A 180 5.49 1.59 4.14
C LEU A 180 4.02 1.48 4.58
N GLY A 181 3.13 0.98 3.72
CA GLY A 181 1.73 0.74 4.08
C GLY A 181 1.56 -0.30 5.19
N ILE A 182 2.43 -1.32 5.24
CA ILE A 182 2.41 -2.33 6.32
C ILE A 182 3.04 -1.76 7.59
N GLU A 183 4.17 -1.06 7.47
CA GLU A 183 4.91 -0.48 8.60
C GLU A 183 4.10 0.61 9.32
N SER A 184 3.43 1.48 8.56
CA SER A 184 2.55 2.53 9.08
C SER A 184 1.26 1.99 9.72
N GLY A 185 0.95 0.72 9.48
CA GLY A 185 -0.30 0.10 9.94
C GLY A 185 -1.52 0.51 9.12
N GLU A 186 -1.34 1.11 7.94
CA GLU A 186 -2.42 1.33 6.96
C GLU A 186 -2.90 0.01 6.33
N ILE A 187 -2.02 -0.99 6.25
CA ILE A 187 -2.30 -2.35 5.79
C ILE A 187 -2.00 -3.35 6.91
N LEU A 188 -3.01 -4.12 7.29
CA LEU A 188 -2.90 -5.17 8.29
C LEU A 188 -2.98 -6.53 7.61
N LEU A 189 -1.91 -7.32 7.75
CA LEU A 189 -1.85 -8.70 7.27
C LEU A 189 -2.57 -9.62 8.27
N LYS A 190 -3.53 -10.43 7.79
CA LYS A 190 -4.34 -11.30 8.66
C LYS A 190 -3.50 -12.38 9.36
N ASN A 191 -2.50 -12.91 8.66
CA ASN A 191 -1.61 -13.98 9.14
C ASN A 191 -0.18 -13.47 9.31
N ARG A 192 -0.02 -12.29 9.93
CA ARG A 192 1.30 -11.71 10.17
C ARG A 192 2.10 -12.59 11.13
N LYS A 193 3.33 -12.92 10.76
CA LYS A 193 4.35 -13.47 11.66
C LYS A 193 4.65 -12.43 12.73
N MET A 194 4.65 -12.87 13.98
CA MET A 194 4.98 -12.02 15.13
C MET A 194 6.44 -11.58 15.02
N THR A 195 6.70 -10.30 15.27
CA THR A 195 8.09 -9.80 15.31
C THR A 195 8.76 -10.21 16.61
N ARG A 196 10.09 -10.19 16.63
CA ARG A 196 10.86 -10.46 17.85
C ARG A 196 10.47 -9.53 19.00
N ASP A 197 10.31 -8.24 18.72
CA ASP A 197 9.97 -7.25 19.76
C ASP A 197 8.57 -7.48 20.32
N GLU A 198 7.60 -7.85 19.47
CA GLU A 198 6.26 -8.24 19.92
C GLU A 198 6.28 -9.52 20.75
N ALA A 199 7.09 -10.51 20.36
CA ALA A 199 7.26 -11.74 21.12
C ALA A 199 7.88 -11.45 22.50
N ILE A 200 8.87 -10.56 22.57
CA ILE A 200 9.48 -10.12 23.84
C ILE A 200 8.47 -9.33 24.68
N ALA A 201 7.70 -8.42 24.09
CA ALA A 201 6.68 -7.66 24.78
C ALA A 201 5.61 -8.58 25.38
N LYS A 202 5.12 -9.56 24.61
CA LYS A 202 4.17 -10.58 25.10
C LYS A 202 4.75 -11.41 26.24
N LEU A 203 6.04 -11.76 26.18
CA LEU A 203 6.68 -12.46 27.31
C LEU A 203 6.80 -11.59 28.56
N LYS A 204 7.06 -10.29 28.41
CA LYS A 204 7.08 -9.35 29.55
C LYS A 204 5.70 -9.21 30.17
N GLU A 205 4.67 -8.99 29.35
CA GLU A 205 3.28 -8.92 29.81
C GLU A 205 2.86 -10.24 30.47
N ALA A 206 3.16 -11.39 29.87
CA ALA A 206 2.87 -12.69 30.48
C ALA A 206 3.59 -12.87 31.82
N LYS A 207 4.82 -12.37 31.97
CA LYS A 207 5.54 -12.38 33.25
C LYS A 207 4.83 -11.52 34.30
N GLU A 208 4.40 -10.31 33.93
CA GLU A 208 3.62 -9.45 34.82
C GLU A 208 2.30 -10.11 35.23
N LEU A 209 1.60 -10.77 34.29
CA LEU A 209 0.37 -11.52 34.56
C LEU A 209 0.57 -12.68 35.54
N VAL A 210 1.75 -13.33 35.52
CA VAL A 210 2.11 -14.33 36.54
C VAL A 210 2.37 -13.68 37.88
N GLU A 211 3.01 -12.50 37.92
CA GLU A 211 3.29 -11.77 39.16
C GLU A 211 2.01 -11.28 39.85
N ILE A 212 0.96 -10.96 39.10
CA ILE A 212 -0.37 -10.59 39.64
C ILE A 212 -1.32 -11.79 39.81
N ASP A 213 -0.82 -13.02 39.75
CA ASP A 213 -1.60 -14.28 39.86
C ASP A 213 -2.77 -14.42 38.85
N MET A 214 -2.73 -13.68 37.74
CA MET A 214 -3.71 -13.76 36.64
C MET A 214 -3.33 -14.80 35.59
N MET A 215 -2.11 -15.36 35.66
CA MET A 215 -1.62 -16.44 34.81
C MET A 215 -0.83 -17.46 35.64
N SER A 216 -1.06 -18.75 35.39
CA SER A 216 -0.28 -19.83 35.99
C SER A 216 1.15 -19.89 35.43
N LYS A 217 2.12 -20.29 36.24
CA LYS A 217 3.52 -20.52 35.82
C LYS A 217 3.64 -21.51 34.65
N GLU A 218 2.78 -22.52 34.59
CA GLU A 218 2.76 -23.52 33.51
C GLU A 218 2.45 -22.89 32.15
N LYS A 219 1.38 -22.09 32.06
CA LYS A 219 1.02 -21.31 30.86
C LYS A 219 2.13 -20.35 30.42
N PHE A 220 2.85 -19.75 31.38
CA PHE A 220 4.00 -18.90 31.06
C PHE A 220 5.15 -19.68 30.42
N GLU A 221 5.49 -20.85 30.96
CA GLU A 221 6.54 -21.70 30.39
C GLU A 221 6.14 -22.28 29.02
N GLU A 222 4.87 -22.57 28.79
CA GLU A 222 4.35 -22.91 27.45
C GLU A 222 4.52 -21.76 26.45
N LEU A 223 4.08 -20.54 26.83
CA LEU A 223 4.26 -19.33 26.02
C LEU A 223 5.73 -19.05 25.72
N LYS A 224 6.61 -19.26 26.70
CA LYS A 224 8.06 -19.12 26.53
C LYS A 224 8.63 -20.11 25.52
N LYS A 225 8.18 -21.36 25.53
CA LYS A 225 8.60 -22.38 24.54
C LYS A 225 8.10 -22.04 23.14
N GLU A 226 6.87 -21.52 23.01
CA GLU A 226 6.28 -21.13 21.73
C GLU A 226 6.99 -19.90 21.13
N LEU A 227 7.32 -18.91 21.96
CA LEU A 227 7.94 -17.66 21.53
C LEU A 227 9.48 -17.76 21.43
N ALA A 228 10.12 -18.72 22.10
CA ALA A 228 11.56 -18.97 22.01
C ALA A 228 12.11 -19.07 20.57
N PRO A 229 11.51 -19.85 19.64
CA PRO A 229 12.01 -19.92 18.26
C PRO A 229 11.92 -18.57 17.53
N ILE A 230 10.94 -17.72 17.86
CA ILE A 230 10.78 -16.38 17.27
C ILE A 230 11.84 -15.42 17.81
N ILE A 231 12.19 -15.54 19.09
CA ILE A 231 13.15 -14.67 19.78
C ILE A 231 14.60 -15.06 19.47
N ASN A 232 14.87 -16.36 19.38
CA ASN A 232 16.22 -16.90 19.20
C ASN A 232 16.65 -17.00 17.73
N ASN A 233 15.71 -17.04 16.77
CA ASN A 233 16.07 -16.91 15.37
C ASN A 233 16.51 -15.47 15.08
N ASN A 234 17.82 -15.24 15.11
CA ASN A 234 18.45 -14.11 14.44
C ASN A 234 18.33 -14.34 12.93
N ASN A 235 17.20 -13.97 12.35
CA ASN A 235 17.04 -13.92 10.91
C ASN A 235 16.14 -12.76 10.56
#